data_AF-A0A415ZIU5-F1
#
_entry.id   AF-A0A415ZIU5-F1
#
_cell.length_a   1.000
_cell.length_b   1.000
_cell.length_c   1.000
_cell.angle_alpha   90.00
_cell.angle_beta   90.00
_cell.angle_gamma   90.00
#
_symmetry.space_group_name_H-M   'P 1'
#
loop_
_entity.id
_entity.type
_entity.pdbx_description
1 polymer ?
#
loop_
_entity_poly.entity_id
_entity_poly.type
_entity_poly.pdbx_seq_one_letter_code
_entity_poly.pdbx_strand_id
1 'polypeptide(L)'
;MTYFQAEDVLVSNIRPYFKRMWFATTSGGCNADVLCFRALDKKYAYLLKSIMFQDGFFDYVMSGAKGTKMPRGDKTHIMLYPIPLFPRHSS
;
A
#
# COMPACT_ATOMS: atom_id res chain seq x y z
N MET A 1 -8.52 -7.37 -13.49
CA MET A 1 -8.34 -5.90 -13.47
C MET A 1 -8.78 -5.42 -12.10
N THR A 2 -7.95 -4.62 -11.43
CA THR A 2 -8.29 -4.09 -10.09
C THR A 2 -8.89 -2.71 -10.26
N TYR A 3 -10.04 -2.45 -9.64
CA TYR A 3 -10.68 -1.13 -9.64
C TYR A 3 -10.30 -0.39 -8.38
N PHE A 4 -10.00 0.90 -8.52
CA PHE A 4 -9.74 1.81 -7.41
C PHE A 4 -10.74 2.96 -7.42
N GLN A 5 -10.89 3.59 -6.27
CA GLN A 5 -11.70 4.80 -6.08
C GLN A 5 -10.87 5.92 -5.46
N ALA A 6 -11.44 7.11 -5.39
CA ALA A 6 -10.80 8.21 -4.67
C ALA A 6 -10.51 7.81 -3.22
N GLU A 7 -9.37 8.25 -2.70
CA GLU A 7 -8.83 7.95 -1.37
C GLU A 7 -8.24 6.55 -1.18
N ASP A 8 -8.18 5.73 -2.23
CA ASP A 8 -7.35 4.52 -2.21
C ASP A 8 -5.85 4.87 -2.31
N VAL A 9 -5.00 4.04 -1.70
CA VAL A 9 -3.55 4.10 -1.86
C VAL A 9 -3.13 3.07 -2.91
N LEU A 10 -2.60 3.54 -4.02
CA LEU A 10 -2.05 2.70 -5.09
C LEU A 10 -0.54 2.60 -4.95
N VAL A 11 0.00 1.39 -4.98
CA VAL A 11 1.45 1.13 -4.87
C VAL A 11 1.91 0.29 -6.05
N SER A 12 3.00 0.69 -6.70
CA SER A 12 3.64 -0.14 -7.73
C SER A 12 4.31 -1.36 -7.09
N ASN A 13 3.86 -2.57 -7.45
CA ASN A 13 4.43 -3.81 -6.93
C ASN A 13 5.75 -4.21 -7.58
N ILE A 14 6.00 -3.74 -8.81
CA ILE A 14 7.25 -3.99 -9.53
C ILE A 14 8.31 -2.98 -9.10
N ARG A 15 9.46 -3.49 -8.67
CA ARG A 15 10.57 -2.70 -8.12
C ARG A 15 10.09 -1.77 -6.99
N PRO A 16 9.59 -2.33 -5.86
CA PRO A 16 9.03 -1.55 -4.74
C PRO A 16 10.00 -0.51 -4.17
N TYR A 17 11.32 -0.75 -4.28
CA TYR A 17 12.36 0.19 -3.86
C TYR A 17 12.31 1.56 -4.56
N PHE A 18 11.61 1.71 -5.68
CA PHE A 18 11.36 3.02 -6.28
C PHE A 18 10.28 3.83 -5.56
N LYS A 19 9.59 3.23 -4.57
CA LYS A 19 8.62 3.88 -3.70
C LYS A 19 7.50 4.60 -4.47
N ARG A 20 7.14 4.07 -5.64
CA ARG A 20 6.09 4.64 -6.49
C ARG A 20 4.72 4.36 -5.88
N MET A 21 4.09 5.41 -5.40
CA MET A 21 2.77 5.35 -4.81
C MET A 21 1.93 6.57 -5.20
N TRP A 22 0.62 6.40 -5.16
CA TRP A 22 -0.34 7.46 -5.43
C TRP A 22 -1.53 7.35 -4.49
N PHE A 23 -1.89 8.47 -3.87
CA PHE A 23 -3.16 8.61 -3.17
C PHE A 23 -4.21 9.07 -4.18
N ALA A 24 -5.13 8.18 -4.53
CA ALA A 24 -6.03 8.37 -5.65
C ALA A 24 -6.96 9.58 -5.41
N THR A 25 -7.00 10.51 -6.36
CA THR A 25 -7.93 11.65 -6.36
C THR A 25 -9.17 11.41 -7.22
N THR A 26 -9.23 10.26 -7.89
CA THR A 26 -10.31 9.85 -8.79
C THR A 26 -10.50 8.33 -8.72
N SER A 27 -11.49 7.81 -9.43
CA SER A 27 -11.72 6.38 -9.62
C SER A 27 -11.22 5.90 -10.97
N GLY A 28 -10.92 4.60 -11.08
CA GLY A 28 -10.42 4.02 -12.32
C GLY A 28 -10.02 2.55 -12.18
N GLY A 29 -9.33 2.05 -13.20
CA GLY A 29 -8.74 0.70 -13.19
C GLY A 29 -7.22 0.76 -13.18
N CYS A 30 -6.59 -0.24 -12.56
CA CYS A 30 -5.13 -0.39 -12.56
C CYS A 30 -4.68 -1.78 -13.05
N ASN A 31 -3.44 -1.82 -13.54
CA ASN A 31 -2.75 -3.04 -13.97
C ASN A 31 -2.52 -3.99 -12.77
N ALA A 32 -2.38 -5.29 -13.03
CA ALA A 32 -2.00 -6.33 -12.07
C ALA A 32 -0.71 -6.06 -11.26
N ASP A 33 0.22 -5.27 -11.78
CA ASP A 33 1.43 -4.84 -11.06
C ASP A 33 1.20 -3.60 -10.14
N VAL A 34 -0.04 -3.16 -9.97
CA VAL A 34 -0.44 -2.13 -8.99
C VAL A 34 -1.25 -2.78 -7.88
N LEU A 35 -0.83 -2.57 -6.64
CA LEU A 35 -1.58 -2.93 -5.44
C LEU A 35 -2.50 -1.78 -5.07
N CYS A 36 -3.74 -2.09 -4.73
CA CYS A 36 -4.75 -1.12 -4.29
C CYS A 36 -5.07 -1.40 -2.82
N PHE A 37 -4.80 -0.41 -1.96
CA PHE A 37 -5.08 -0.47 -0.53
C PHE A 37 -6.20 0.51 -0.20
N ARG A 38 -7.22 0.00 0.47
CA ARG A 38 -8.41 0.75 0.83
C ARG A 38 -8.61 0.69 2.33
N ALA A 39 -8.73 1.84 2.96
CA ALA A 39 -9.15 1.90 4.35
C ALA A 39 -10.60 1.41 4.46
N LEU A 40 -10.88 0.52 5.42
CA LEU A 40 -12.24 0.03 5.67
C LEU A 40 -13.19 1.16 6.10
N ASP A 41 -12.64 2.16 6.80
CA ASP A 41 -13.33 3.39 7.17
C ASP A 41 -12.56 4.57 6.58
N LYS A 42 -13.24 5.44 5.83
CA LYS A 42 -12.68 6.61 5.14
C LYS A 42 -11.99 7.57 6.09
N LYS A 43 -12.53 7.67 7.32
CA LYS A 43 -11.79 7.78 8.58
C LYS A 43 -10.26 7.83 8.49
N TYR A 44 -9.74 6.68 8.09
CA TYR A 44 -8.34 6.33 8.20
C TYR A 44 -7.61 6.37 6.85
N ALA A 45 -8.23 6.87 5.77
CA ALA A 45 -7.59 6.89 4.45
C ALA A 45 -6.26 7.68 4.45
N TYR A 46 -6.26 8.87 5.08
CA TYR A 46 -5.05 9.67 5.24
C TYR A 46 -4.02 9.03 6.17
N LEU A 47 -4.46 8.33 7.22
CA LEU A 47 -3.56 7.59 8.11
C LEU A 47 -2.90 6.42 7.36
N LEU A 48 -3.68 5.64 6.63
CA LEU A 48 -3.19 4.55 5.77
C LEU A 48 -2.17 5.07 4.77
N LYS A 49 -2.50 6.16 4.05
CA LYS A 49 -1.57 6.87 3.16
C LYS A 49 -0.26 7.19 3.90
N SER A 50 -0.35 7.79 5.08
CA SER A 50 0.81 8.27 5.84
C SER A 50 1.72 7.13 6.31
N ILE A 51 1.13 6.00 6.73
CA ILE A 51 1.85 4.79 7.11
C ILE A 51 2.58 4.18 5.91
N MET A 52 1.89 4.07 4.77
CA MET A 52 2.43 3.46 3.57
C MET A 52 3.47 4.35 2.86
N PHE A 53 3.48 5.66 3.12
CA PHE A 53 4.50 6.59 2.62
C PHE A 53 5.85 6.45 3.34
N GLN A 54 5.89 5.74 4.47
CA GLN A 54 7.12 5.56 5.25
C GLN A 54 8.06 4.56 4.57
N ASP A 55 9.36 4.80 4.71
CA ASP A 55 10.41 3.90 4.22
C ASP A 55 10.26 2.48 4.77
N GLY A 56 9.87 2.36 6.04
CA GLY A 56 9.64 1.07 6.70
C GLY A 56 8.61 0.18 5.99
N PHE A 57 7.60 0.76 5.32
CA PHE A 57 6.67 -0.01 4.51
C PHE A 57 7.37 -0.63 3.31
N PHE A 58 8.14 0.16 2.55
CA PHE A 58 8.84 -0.32 1.36
C PHE A 58 9.98 -1.28 1.70
N ASP A 59 10.69 -1.05 2.81
CA ASP A 59 11.71 -1.98 3.31
C ASP A 59 11.09 -3.33 3.67
N TYR A 60 9.92 -3.32 4.31
CA TYR A 60 9.16 -4.53 4.58
C TYR A 60 8.67 -5.22 3.30
N VAL A 61 8.16 -4.48 2.32
CA VAL A 61 7.78 -5.05 1.02
C VAL A 61 8.99 -5.71 0.35
N MET A 62 10.16 -5.07 0.43
CA MET A 62 11.40 -5.57 -0.17
C MET A 62 11.93 -6.83 0.53
N SER A 63 11.74 -6.98 1.84
CA SER A 63 12.22 -8.16 2.58
C SER A 63 11.52 -9.47 2.17
N GLY A 64 10.28 -9.39 1.68
CA GLY A 64 9.53 -10.53 1.12
C GLY A 64 9.50 -10.57 -0.40
N ALA A 65 10.21 -9.69 -1.10
CA ALA A 65 10.14 -9.59 -2.55
C ALA A 65 10.83 -10.78 -3.26
N LYS A 66 10.26 -11.20 -4.39
CA LYS A 66 10.76 -12.32 -5.20
C LYS A 66 11.33 -11.81 -6.53
N GLY A 67 12.44 -12.41 -6.97
CA GLY A 67 13.12 -12.12 -8.24
C GLY A 67 14.22 -11.05 -8.12
N THR A 68 15.30 -11.21 -8.89
CA THR A 68 16.52 -10.39 -8.78
C THR A 68 16.51 -9.13 -9.67
N LYS A 69 16.13 -9.27 -10.95
CA LYS A 69 16.13 -8.16 -11.93
C LYS A 69 14.87 -7.27 -11.86
N MET A 70 13.74 -7.86 -11.48
CA MET A 70 12.44 -7.18 -11.35
C MET A 70 11.74 -7.71 -10.11
N PRO A 71 12.23 -7.32 -8.91
CA PRO A 71 11.63 -7.77 -7.67
C PRO A 71 10.17 -7.35 -7.63
N ARG A 72 9.31 -8.29 -7.25
CA ARG A 72 7.89 -8.05 -6.98
C ARG A 72 7.61 -8.39 -5.53
N GLY A 73 6.89 -7.52 -4.83
CA GLY A 73 6.48 -7.80 -3.47
C GLY A 73 5.51 -8.99 -3.41
N ASP A 74 5.67 -9.82 -2.38
CA ASP A 74 4.78 -10.94 -2.11
C ASP A 74 3.50 -10.42 -1.42
N LYS A 75 2.33 -10.63 -2.04
CA LYS A 75 1.07 -10.09 -1.53
C LYS A 75 0.71 -10.63 -0.15
N THR A 76 1.00 -11.90 0.12
CA THR A 76 0.68 -12.50 1.43
C THR A 76 1.54 -11.92 2.53
N HIS A 77 2.82 -11.67 2.25
CA HIS A 77 3.73 -10.96 3.15
C HIS A 77 3.28 -9.52 3.39
N ILE A 78 3.00 -8.75 2.33
CA ILE A 78 2.62 -7.33 2.44
C ILE A 78 1.35 -7.13 3.29
N MET A 79 0.38 -8.05 3.20
CA MET A 79 -0.85 -7.99 4.00
C MET A 79 -0.62 -8.18 5.51
N LEU A 80 0.56 -8.66 5.91
CA LEU A 80 0.96 -8.83 7.31
C LEU A 80 1.78 -7.65 7.85
N TYR A 81 1.95 -6.57 7.07
CA TYR A 81 2.66 -5.38 7.52
C TYR A 81 2.05 -4.83 8.82
N PRO A 82 2.84 -4.68 9.90
CA PRO A 82 2.32 -4.23 11.18
C PRO A 82 1.87 -2.78 11.11
N ILE A 83 0.59 -2.54 11.44
CA ILE A 83 0.03 -1.20 11.59
C ILE A 83 0.18 -0.78 13.05
N PRO A 84 0.68 0.44 13.34
CA PRO A 84 0.70 0.95 14.70
C PRO A 84 -0.71 0.94 15.31
N LEU A 85 -0.87 0.30 16.46
CA LEU A 85 -2.12 0.32 17.21
C LEU A 85 -2.23 1.67 17.92
N PHE A 86 -3.19 2.49 17.51
CA PHE A 86 -3.53 3.70 18.23
C PHE A 86 -4.60 3.37 19.27
N PRO A 87 -4.43 3.79 20.54
CA PRO A 87 -5.48 3.70 21.52
C PRO A 87 -6.74 4.39 20.99
N ARG A 88 -7.90 3.73 21.08
CA ARG A 88 -9.17 4.42 20.82
C ARG A 88 -9.33 5.49 21.90
N HIS A 89 -9.33 6.76 21.51
CA HIS A 89 -9.85 7.80 22.39
C HIS A 89 -11.36 7.57 22.54
N SER A 90 -11.75 6.94 23.63
CA SER A 90 -13.13 6.98 24.12
C SER A 90 -13.43 8.41 24.56
N SER A 91 -14.28 9.10 23.79
CA SER A 91 -14.95 10.32 24.23
C SER A 91 -16.10 9.96 25.18
#